data_AF-F6GVH8-F1
#
_entry.id   AF-F6GVH8-F1
#
_cell.length_a   1.000
_cell.length_b   1.000
_cell.length_c   1.000
_cell.angle_alpha   90.00
_cell.angle_beta   90.00
_cell.angle_gamma   90.00
#
_symmetry.space_group_name_H-M   'P 1'
#
loop_
_entity.id
_entity.type
_entity.pdbx_description
1 polymer ?
#
loop_
_entity_poly.entity_id
_entity_poly.type
_entity_poly.pdbx_seq_one_letter_code
_entity_poly.pdbx_strand_id
1 'polypeptide(L)'
;MEIDRHFIKEKIEVGLINLSHVSSNASVKQAEWDDDSKVREKLHRDIEAHSSSVRGKKLSEIAVNYEKKLTQALTEPVESLLEFGGKDTWPSIRELLRRETETAISGFSTAVAGFELDEETFNKMMQNLKEYARIVVEKKAREEAGKVLILMKDRFSTVFNHDHDSMPRVWTGKENIRIITKDAYSASLKLLSVMAAIRLNEKPDKIENVLFSSLMDGTVSVPLSQDKKMGASPDPLASSTWEEVPPNKTLITPVQCKSLWRQFKAETEYIVTQAISAQEAHKQSSNWLPPPWAIVAMVVLGFNEFMLLLKNPLYLMVFFIIFLLSKALWVQMDLTGEFHNGNLAGLLAISSRFLPTVMNLLRRLAEEAQGNPTPQPPRPPPHLAYQSSRHHTQQSNPAFSLFPDSSVSSNISSSDGGIEHSEPQPDTKAKYKS
;
A
#
# COMPACT_ATOMS: atom_id res chain seq x y z
N MET A 1 -25.60 -31.54 -32.40
CA MET A 1 -25.73 -30.51 -33.45
C MET A 1 -25.92 -31.08 -34.85
N GLU A 2 -25.46 -32.30 -35.16
CA GLU A 2 -25.63 -32.90 -36.50
C GLU A 2 -27.10 -33.25 -36.84
N ILE A 3 -27.90 -33.57 -35.81
CA ILE A 3 -29.33 -33.89 -35.91
C ILE A 3 -30.18 -32.69 -36.37
N ASP A 4 -29.81 -31.46 -36.02
CA ASP A 4 -30.56 -30.26 -36.44
C ASP A 4 -30.33 -29.89 -37.91
N ARG A 5 -29.18 -30.26 -38.48
CA ARG A 5 -28.76 -29.83 -39.84
C ARG A 5 -29.56 -30.56 -40.92
N HIS A 6 -29.69 -31.88 -40.78
CA HIS A 6 -30.52 -32.69 -41.66
C HIS A 6 -31.99 -32.28 -41.53
N PHE A 7 -32.44 -32.07 -40.29
CA PHE A 7 -33.82 -31.71 -39.99
C PHE A 7 -34.25 -30.37 -40.63
N ILE A 8 -33.39 -29.35 -40.61
CA ILE A 8 -33.72 -28.05 -41.23
C ILE A 8 -33.75 -28.15 -42.76
N LYS A 9 -32.76 -28.81 -43.38
CA LYS A 9 -32.72 -29.03 -44.84
C LYS A 9 -33.93 -29.83 -45.31
N GLU A 10 -34.26 -30.91 -44.60
CA GLU A 10 -35.43 -31.76 -44.85
C GLU A 10 -36.75 -31.00 -44.70
N LYS A 11 -36.89 -30.15 -43.65
CA LYS A 11 -38.09 -29.32 -43.46
C LYS A 11 -38.28 -28.30 -44.58
N ILE A 12 -37.21 -27.68 -45.07
CA ILE A 12 -37.26 -26.72 -46.18
C ILE A 12 -37.65 -27.45 -47.47
N GLU A 13 -37.06 -28.61 -47.74
CA GLU A 13 -37.33 -29.42 -48.93
C GLU A 13 -38.78 -29.93 -48.95
N VAL A 14 -39.28 -30.46 -47.83
CA VAL A 14 -40.69 -30.86 -47.66
C VAL A 14 -41.64 -29.66 -47.83
N GLY A 15 -41.27 -28.49 -47.32
CA GLY A 15 -42.04 -27.26 -47.49
C GLY A 15 -42.16 -26.82 -48.95
N LEU A 16 -41.05 -26.88 -49.71
CA LEU A 16 -41.00 -26.52 -51.13
C LEU A 16 -41.78 -27.50 -52.03
N ILE A 17 -41.77 -28.79 -51.68
CA ILE A 17 -42.55 -29.84 -52.36
C ILE A 17 -44.05 -29.68 -52.06
N ASN A 18 -44.44 -29.39 -50.83
CA ASN A 18 -45.86 -29.13 -50.53
C ASN A 18 -46.37 -27.90 -51.27
N LEU A 19 -45.55 -26.86 -51.38
CA LEU A 19 -45.91 -25.67 -52.16
C LEU A 19 -46.11 -26.01 -53.65
N SER A 20 -45.29 -26.89 -54.24
CA SER A 20 -45.47 -27.33 -55.66
C SER A 20 -46.73 -28.13 -55.88
N HIS A 21 -47.02 -29.02 -54.96
CA HIS A 21 -48.24 -29.80 -55.03
C HIS A 21 -49.48 -28.89 -54.93
N VAL A 22 -49.48 -27.94 -54.00
CA VAL A 22 -50.60 -27.00 -53.83
C VAL A 22 -50.73 -26.04 -55.01
N SER A 23 -49.63 -25.49 -55.54
CA SER A 23 -49.68 -24.56 -56.67
C SER A 23 -50.10 -25.24 -57.98
N SER A 24 -49.68 -26.48 -58.20
CA SER A 24 -50.14 -27.29 -59.35
C SER A 24 -51.65 -27.56 -59.30
N ASN A 25 -52.17 -27.91 -58.11
CA ASN A 25 -53.60 -28.16 -57.91
C ASN A 25 -54.47 -26.89 -58.00
N ALA A 26 -53.91 -25.71 -57.78
CA ALA A 26 -54.60 -24.43 -57.88
C ALA A 26 -54.54 -23.79 -59.29
N SER A 27 -53.76 -24.35 -60.22
CA SER A 27 -53.60 -23.82 -61.57
C SER A 27 -54.84 -24.06 -62.44
N VAL A 28 -55.33 -23.01 -63.11
CA VAL A 28 -56.51 -23.07 -64.00
C VAL A 28 -56.06 -22.99 -65.45
N LYS A 29 -56.38 -24.03 -66.24
CA LYS A 29 -55.90 -24.21 -67.63
C LYS A 29 -56.23 -23.08 -68.63
N GLN A 30 -57.17 -22.19 -68.31
CA GLN A 30 -57.60 -21.07 -69.17
C GLN A 30 -56.92 -19.74 -68.85
N ALA A 31 -56.12 -19.68 -67.78
CA ALA A 31 -55.37 -18.50 -67.41
C ALA A 31 -53.87 -18.84 -67.43
N GLU A 32 -53.09 -18.11 -68.21
CA GLU A 32 -51.62 -18.23 -68.25
C GLU A 32 -51.00 -17.70 -66.95
N TRP A 33 -51.12 -18.48 -65.86
CA TRP A 33 -50.39 -18.23 -64.62
C TRP A 33 -48.97 -18.81 -64.73
N ASP A 34 -48.09 -18.15 -65.48
CA ASP A 34 -46.70 -18.59 -65.70
C ASP A 34 -45.73 -18.16 -64.57
N ASP A 35 -46.27 -17.84 -63.38
CA ASP A 35 -45.53 -17.20 -62.28
C ASP A 35 -45.14 -18.14 -61.13
N ASP A 36 -45.41 -19.46 -61.21
CA ASP A 36 -44.99 -20.43 -60.16
C ASP A 36 -43.46 -20.43 -59.96
N SER A 37 -42.71 -20.27 -61.06
CA SER A 37 -41.24 -20.17 -61.05
C SER A 37 -40.78 -18.92 -60.30
N LYS A 38 -41.40 -17.75 -60.55
CA LYS A 38 -41.07 -16.49 -59.87
C LYS A 38 -41.44 -16.51 -58.39
N VAL A 39 -42.58 -17.11 -58.03
CA VAL A 39 -43.01 -17.27 -56.63
C VAL A 39 -42.08 -18.23 -55.89
N ARG A 40 -41.65 -19.33 -56.51
CA ARG A 40 -40.62 -20.23 -55.96
C ARG A 40 -39.28 -19.55 -55.75
N GLU A 41 -38.81 -18.84 -56.77
CA GLU A 41 -37.53 -18.14 -56.70
C GLU A 41 -37.55 -17.06 -55.63
N LYS A 42 -38.69 -16.36 -55.48
CA LYS A 42 -38.90 -15.42 -54.38
C LYS A 42 -38.87 -16.12 -53.03
N LEU A 43 -39.62 -17.22 -52.85
CA LEU A 43 -39.64 -17.96 -51.58
C LEU A 43 -38.25 -18.52 -51.24
N HIS A 44 -37.52 -19.05 -52.22
CA HIS A 44 -36.16 -19.55 -52.03
C HIS A 44 -35.22 -18.42 -51.59
N ARG A 45 -35.32 -17.25 -52.23
CA ARG A 45 -34.58 -16.05 -51.79
C ARG A 45 -34.94 -15.60 -50.38
N ASP A 46 -36.24 -15.61 -50.03
CA ASP A 46 -36.71 -15.20 -48.70
C ASP A 46 -36.25 -16.20 -47.61
N ILE A 47 -36.29 -17.50 -47.89
CA ILE A 47 -35.78 -18.56 -46.99
C ILE A 47 -34.27 -18.42 -46.82
N GLU A 48 -33.52 -18.22 -47.89
CA GLU A 48 -32.06 -18.07 -47.83
C GLU A 48 -31.67 -16.79 -47.08
N ALA A 49 -32.36 -15.68 -47.33
CA ALA A 49 -32.17 -14.43 -46.60
C ALA A 49 -32.48 -14.60 -45.10
N HIS A 50 -33.56 -15.30 -44.75
CA HIS A 50 -33.91 -15.58 -43.36
C HIS A 50 -32.88 -16.52 -42.69
N SER A 51 -32.50 -17.60 -43.36
CA SER A 51 -31.48 -18.55 -42.90
C SER A 51 -30.15 -17.85 -42.64
N SER A 52 -29.70 -17.02 -43.58
CA SER A 52 -28.49 -16.22 -43.44
C SER A 52 -28.58 -15.21 -42.29
N SER A 53 -29.73 -14.58 -42.08
CA SER A 53 -29.96 -13.69 -40.94
C SER A 53 -29.88 -14.41 -39.59
N VAL A 54 -30.56 -15.56 -39.45
CA VAL A 54 -30.56 -16.36 -38.22
C VAL A 54 -29.18 -16.93 -37.93
N ARG A 55 -28.50 -17.45 -38.95
CA ARG A 55 -27.11 -17.92 -38.88
C ARG A 55 -26.17 -16.81 -38.40
N GLY A 56 -26.24 -15.63 -39.00
CA GLY A 56 -25.44 -14.47 -38.57
C GLY A 56 -25.65 -14.11 -37.10
N LYS A 57 -26.92 -14.08 -36.64
CA LYS A 57 -27.24 -13.81 -35.23
C LYS A 57 -26.65 -14.87 -34.30
N LYS A 58 -26.78 -16.15 -34.65
CA LYS A 58 -26.25 -17.25 -33.82
C LYS A 58 -24.73 -17.30 -33.79
N LEU A 59 -24.05 -17.01 -34.90
CA LEU A 59 -22.59 -16.90 -34.93
C LEU A 59 -22.10 -15.74 -34.08
N SER A 60 -22.78 -14.59 -34.12
CA SER A 60 -22.46 -13.45 -33.25
C SER A 60 -22.66 -13.79 -31.78
N GLU A 61 -23.73 -14.49 -31.42
CA GLU A 61 -23.98 -14.97 -30.05
C GLU A 61 -22.87 -15.92 -29.56
N ILE A 62 -22.44 -16.86 -30.41
CA ILE A 62 -21.32 -17.76 -30.12
C ILE A 62 -20.02 -16.96 -29.95
N ALA A 63 -19.72 -16.03 -30.85
CA ALA A 63 -18.53 -15.19 -30.77
C ALA A 63 -18.46 -14.42 -29.44
N VAL A 64 -19.54 -13.74 -29.06
CA VAL A 64 -19.63 -12.99 -27.78
C VAL A 64 -19.44 -13.91 -26.58
N ASN A 65 -19.96 -15.14 -26.62
CA ASN A 65 -19.77 -16.10 -25.53
C ASN A 65 -18.29 -16.50 -25.38
N TYR A 66 -17.57 -16.74 -26.49
CA TYR A 66 -16.13 -17.05 -26.45
C TYR A 66 -15.27 -15.83 -26.06
N GLU A 67 -15.64 -14.63 -26.50
CA GLU A 67 -15.05 -13.37 -26.04
C GLU A 67 -15.18 -13.20 -24.51
N LYS A 68 -16.38 -13.48 -23.97
CA LYS A 68 -16.62 -13.45 -22.52
C LYS A 68 -15.75 -14.47 -21.77
N LYS A 69 -15.65 -15.70 -22.28
CA LYS A 69 -14.80 -16.75 -21.70
C LYS A 69 -13.31 -16.36 -21.70
N LEU A 70 -12.82 -15.80 -22.81
CA LEU A 70 -11.46 -15.27 -22.90
C LEU A 70 -11.21 -14.16 -21.89
N THR A 71 -12.15 -13.23 -21.77
CA THR A 71 -12.05 -12.14 -20.79
C THR A 71 -11.91 -12.70 -19.38
N GLN A 72 -12.75 -13.67 -19.01
CA GLN A 72 -12.69 -14.30 -17.69
C GLN A 72 -11.38 -15.06 -17.45
N ALA A 73 -10.90 -15.81 -18.44
CA ALA A 73 -9.67 -16.60 -18.33
C ALA A 73 -8.39 -15.75 -18.30
N LEU A 74 -8.41 -14.57 -18.93
CA LEU A 74 -7.23 -13.71 -19.05
C LEU A 74 -7.14 -12.63 -17.98
N THR A 75 -8.26 -12.10 -17.48
CA THR A 75 -8.25 -10.88 -16.64
C THR A 75 -7.51 -11.08 -15.32
N GLU A 76 -7.92 -12.06 -14.50
CA GLU A 76 -7.33 -12.27 -13.17
C GLU A 76 -5.86 -12.74 -13.24
N PRO A 77 -5.48 -13.70 -14.11
CA PRO A 77 -4.09 -14.16 -14.14
C PRO A 77 -3.15 -13.09 -14.70
N VAL A 78 -3.60 -12.27 -15.65
CA VAL A 78 -2.80 -11.13 -16.14
C VAL A 78 -2.60 -10.08 -15.05
N GLU A 79 -3.63 -9.78 -14.26
CA GLU A 79 -3.53 -8.89 -13.10
C GLU A 79 -2.46 -9.38 -12.12
N SER A 80 -2.56 -10.63 -11.68
CA SER A 80 -1.64 -11.21 -10.71
C SER A 80 -0.19 -11.23 -11.21
N LEU A 81 0.03 -11.58 -12.49
CA LEU A 81 1.37 -11.56 -13.09
C LEU A 81 1.95 -10.15 -13.14
N LEU A 82 1.12 -9.16 -13.49
CA LEU A 82 1.51 -7.76 -13.55
C LEU A 82 1.83 -7.18 -12.16
N GLU A 83 1.01 -7.46 -11.14
CA GLU A 83 1.27 -7.06 -9.75
C GLU A 83 2.59 -7.62 -9.22
N PHE A 84 2.91 -8.87 -9.59
CA PHE A 84 4.19 -9.47 -9.20
C PHE A 84 5.40 -8.80 -9.87
N GLY A 85 5.27 -8.27 -11.09
CA GLY A 85 6.33 -7.45 -11.73
C GLY A 85 7.71 -8.11 -11.84
N GLY A 86 7.76 -9.43 -11.98
CA GLY A 86 8.99 -10.20 -12.18
C GLY A 86 9.57 -10.03 -13.58
N LYS A 87 10.81 -10.48 -13.79
CA LYS A 87 11.45 -10.48 -15.13
C LYS A 87 10.66 -11.32 -16.14
N ASP A 88 10.03 -12.38 -15.66
CA ASP A 88 9.29 -13.34 -16.49
C ASP A 88 7.82 -12.95 -16.70
N THR A 89 7.37 -11.78 -16.21
CA THR A 89 5.97 -11.32 -16.28
C THR A 89 5.42 -11.38 -17.71
N TRP A 90 6.08 -10.69 -18.65
CA TRP A 90 5.63 -10.64 -20.04
C TRP A 90 5.78 -11.98 -20.77
N PRO A 91 6.87 -12.76 -20.61
CA PRO A 91 6.93 -14.15 -21.06
C PRO A 91 5.76 -15.01 -20.57
N SER A 92 5.42 -14.97 -19.27
CA SER A 92 4.30 -15.72 -18.71
C SER A 92 2.95 -15.24 -19.26
N ILE A 93 2.76 -13.93 -19.46
CA ILE A 93 1.56 -13.38 -20.10
C ILE A 93 1.44 -13.85 -21.55
N ARG A 94 2.54 -13.93 -22.31
CA ARG A 94 2.51 -14.44 -23.69
C ARG A 94 2.10 -15.90 -23.74
N GLU A 95 2.65 -16.73 -22.86
CA GLU A 95 2.31 -18.15 -22.80
C GLU A 95 0.85 -18.36 -22.38
N LEU A 96 0.38 -17.62 -21.38
CA LEU A 96 -1.03 -17.62 -20.97
C LEU A 96 -1.94 -17.20 -22.14
N LEU A 97 -1.64 -16.07 -22.79
CA LEU A 97 -2.39 -15.58 -23.93
C LEU A 97 -2.45 -16.62 -25.05
N ARG A 98 -1.33 -17.26 -25.36
CA ARG A 98 -1.25 -18.32 -26.37
C ARG A 98 -2.15 -19.50 -26.00
N ARG A 99 -2.02 -20.04 -24.80
CA ARG A 99 -2.77 -21.21 -24.31
C ARG A 99 -4.28 -20.97 -24.29
N GLU A 100 -4.72 -19.86 -23.71
CA GLU A 100 -6.15 -19.55 -23.60
C GLU A 100 -6.76 -19.24 -24.97
N THR A 101 -6.01 -18.54 -25.84
CA THR A 101 -6.45 -18.25 -27.20
C THR A 101 -6.58 -19.52 -28.04
N GLU A 102 -5.60 -20.43 -28.02
CA GLU A 102 -5.68 -21.73 -28.71
C GLU A 102 -6.86 -22.58 -28.23
N THR A 103 -7.11 -22.58 -26.91
CA THR A 103 -8.24 -23.28 -26.31
C THR A 103 -9.58 -22.70 -26.78
N ALA A 104 -9.70 -21.36 -26.77
CA ALA A 104 -10.90 -20.67 -27.26
C ALA A 104 -11.12 -20.89 -28.75
N ILE A 105 -10.06 -20.87 -29.57
CA ILE A 105 -10.09 -21.15 -31.01
C ILE A 105 -10.59 -22.57 -31.30
N SER A 106 -10.05 -23.57 -30.61
CA SER A 106 -10.44 -24.98 -30.79
C SER A 106 -11.91 -25.20 -30.39
N GLY A 107 -12.31 -24.61 -29.26
CA GLY A 107 -13.71 -24.62 -28.83
C GLY A 107 -14.64 -23.92 -29.82
N PHE A 108 -14.28 -22.72 -30.27
CA PHE A 108 -15.06 -21.94 -31.24
C PHE A 108 -15.21 -22.70 -32.57
N SER A 109 -14.11 -23.26 -33.08
CA SER A 109 -14.10 -24.09 -34.30
C SER A 109 -15.11 -25.24 -34.21
N THR A 110 -15.10 -25.96 -33.09
CA THR A 110 -16.05 -27.05 -32.82
C THR A 110 -17.50 -26.54 -32.77
N ALA A 111 -17.73 -25.39 -32.14
CA ALA A 111 -19.06 -24.79 -32.03
C ALA A 111 -19.60 -24.30 -33.40
N VAL A 112 -18.73 -23.84 -34.30
CA VAL A 112 -19.16 -23.27 -35.60
C VAL A 112 -19.13 -24.26 -36.77
N ALA A 113 -18.58 -25.47 -36.60
CA ALA A 113 -18.58 -26.53 -37.63
C ALA A 113 -20.00 -26.90 -38.15
N GLY A 114 -21.03 -26.58 -37.36
CA GLY A 114 -22.45 -26.71 -37.69
C GLY A 114 -22.98 -25.78 -38.79
N PHE A 115 -22.29 -24.69 -39.09
CA PHE A 115 -22.89 -23.53 -39.77
C PHE A 115 -22.49 -23.36 -41.25
N GLU A 116 -21.74 -24.31 -41.82
CA GLU A 116 -21.36 -24.32 -43.25
C GLU A 116 -20.77 -22.96 -43.69
N LEU A 117 -19.80 -22.48 -42.91
CA LEU A 117 -19.13 -21.21 -43.17
C LEU A 117 -18.16 -21.33 -44.34
N ASP A 118 -18.08 -20.28 -45.15
CA ASP A 118 -16.97 -20.12 -46.09
C ASP A 118 -15.65 -19.95 -45.33
N GLU A 119 -14.57 -20.38 -45.96
CA GLU A 119 -13.24 -20.38 -45.36
C GLU A 119 -12.77 -18.96 -44.99
N GLU A 120 -13.14 -17.95 -45.77
CA GLU A 120 -12.80 -16.55 -45.52
C GLU A 120 -13.47 -16.04 -44.24
N THR A 121 -14.78 -16.22 -44.10
CA THR A 121 -15.55 -15.80 -42.93
C THR A 121 -15.13 -16.56 -41.67
N PHE A 122 -14.86 -17.87 -41.79
CA PHE A 122 -14.33 -18.65 -40.68
C PHE A 122 -12.96 -18.13 -40.21
N ASN A 123 -12.02 -17.92 -41.14
CA ASN A 123 -10.70 -17.39 -40.82
C ASN A 123 -10.78 -15.97 -40.23
N LYS A 124 -11.67 -15.13 -40.75
CA LYS A 124 -11.91 -13.77 -40.23
C LYS A 124 -12.41 -13.80 -38.78
N MET A 125 -13.38 -14.65 -38.45
CA MET A 125 -13.86 -14.79 -37.08
C MET A 125 -12.76 -15.31 -36.14
N MET A 126 -11.93 -16.23 -36.62
CA MET A 126 -10.80 -16.75 -35.85
C MET A 126 -9.74 -15.67 -35.55
N GLN A 127 -9.44 -14.82 -36.52
CA GLN A 127 -8.54 -13.69 -36.33
C GLN A 127 -9.13 -12.63 -35.41
N ASN A 128 -10.42 -12.35 -35.51
CA ASN A 128 -11.10 -11.44 -34.59
C ASN A 128 -11.00 -11.92 -33.14
N LEU A 129 -11.13 -13.23 -32.90
CA LEU A 129 -11.00 -13.81 -31.56
C LEU A 129 -9.57 -13.69 -31.02
N LYS A 130 -8.56 -13.92 -31.86
CA LYS A 130 -7.14 -13.70 -31.50
C LYS A 130 -6.85 -12.25 -31.16
N GLU A 131 -7.40 -11.32 -31.95
CA GLU A 131 -7.22 -9.90 -31.72
C GLU A 131 -7.97 -9.43 -30.47
N TYR A 132 -9.17 -9.95 -30.23
CA TYR A 132 -9.91 -9.68 -29.00
C TYR A 132 -9.13 -10.11 -27.75
N ALA A 133 -8.54 -11.31 -27.76
CA ALA A 133 -7.70 -11.78 -26.66
C ALA A 133 -6.52 -10.82 -26.38
N ARG A 134 -5.90 -10.29 -27.44
CA ARG A 134 -4.84 -9.26 -27.31
C ARG A 134 -5.38 -7.98 -26.69
N ILE A 135 -6.52 -7.48 -27.18
CA ILE A 135 -7.16 -6.26 -26.67
C ILE A 135 -7.48 -6.40 -25.17
N VAL A 136 -7.95 -7.57 -24.71
CA VAL A 136 -8.19 -7.83 -23.28
C VAL A 136 -6.92 -7.66 -22.46
N VAL A 137 -5.80 -8.26 -22.88
CA VAL A 137 -4.51 -8.14 -22.19
C VAL A 137 -4.02 -6.69 -22.21
N GLU A 138 -4.13 -5.99 -23.35
CA GLU A 138 -3.71 -4.60 -23.47
C GLU A 138 -4.52 -3.66 -22.59
N LYS A 139 -5.84 -3.88 -22.52
CA LYS A 139 -6.74 -3.14 -21.64
C LYS A 139 -6.34 -3.35 -20.19
N LYS A 140 -6.15 -4.60 -19.77
CA LYS A 140 -5.80 -4.92 -18.39
C LYS A 140 -4.42 -4.37 -18.01
N ALA A 141 -3.44 -4.45 -18.91
CA ALA A 141 -2.13 -3.86 -18.69
C ALA A 141 -2.18 -2.33 -18.51
N ARG A 142 -3.08 -1.65 -19.23
CA ARG A 142 -3.30 -0.20 -19.08
C ARG A 142 -3.96 0.15 -17.74
N GLU A 143 -4.91 -0.65 -17.29
CA GLU A 143 -5.55 -0.49 -15.98
C GLU A 143 -4.52 -0.64 -14.84
N GLU A 144 -3.68 -1.67 -14.89
CA GLU A 144 -2.65 -1.89 -13.85
C GLU A 144 -1.50 -0.88 -13.92
N ALA A 145 -1.12 -0.42 -15.11
CA ALA A 145 -0.17 0.68 -15.25
C ALA A 145 -0.69 1.98 -14.60
N GLY A 146 -2.01 2.19 -14.56
CA GLY A 146 -2.63 3.31 -13.83
C GLY A 146 -2.44 3.24 -12.31
N LYS A 147 -2.28 2.03 -11.75
CA LYS A 147 -2.07 1.78 -10.32
C LYS A 147 -0.59 1.61 -9.94
N VAL A 148 0.33 1.82 -10.88
CA VAL A 148 1.77 1.51 -10.72
C VAL A 148 2.41 2.11 -9.48
N LEU A 149 2.02 3.32 -9.06
CA LEU A 149 2.57 3.97 -7.87
C LEU A 149 2.27 3.18 -6.60
N ILE A 150 1.04 2.67 -6.46
CA ILE A 150 0.62 1.86 -5.31
C ILE A 150 1.38 0.54 -5.33
N LEU A 151 1.42 -0.14 -6.48
CA LEU A 151 2.14 -1.41 -6.62
C LEU A 151 3.65 -1.26 -6.34
N MET A 152 4.26 -0.14 -6.75
CA MET A 152 5.65 0.18 -6.41
C MET A 152 5.86 0.34 -4.90
N LYS A 153 4.92 0.98 -4.20
CA LYS A 153 5.00 1.14 -2.73
C LYS A 153 4.81 -0.19 -2.00
N ASP A 154 3.92 -1.05 -2.50
CA ASP A 154 3.71 -2.38 -1.93
C ASP A 154 4.96 -3.25 -2.14
N ARG A 155 5.55 -3.20 -3.34
CA ARG A 155 6.81 -3.90 -3.63
C ARG A 155 7.97 -3.37 -2.79
N PHE A 156 8.07 -2.05 -2.63
CA PHE A 156 9.06 -1.43 -1.75
C PHE A 156 8.89 -1.91 -0.32
N SER A 157 7.67 -1.82 0.23
CA SER A 157 7.37 -2.20 1.61
C SER A 157 7.63 -3.68 1.86
N THR A 158 7.34 -4.53 0.88
CA THR A 158 7.62 -5.97 0.96
C THR A 158 9.12 -6.23 1.09
N VAL A 159 9.93 -5.65 0.21
CA VAL A 159 11.40 -5.87 0.21
C VAL A 159 12.10 -5.14 1.36
N PHE A 160 11.59 -3.99 1.76
CA PHE A 160 12.20 -3.15 2.80
C PHE A 160 11.88 -3.67 4.21
N ASN A 161 10.60 -3.98 4.48
CA ASN A 161 10.13 -4.38 5.80
C ASN A 161 10.23 -5.88 6.06
N HIS A 162 10.56 -6.72 5.07
CA HIS A 162 10.70 -8.16 5.28
C HIS A 162 12.14 -8.63 5.01
N ASP A 163 12.51 -9.73 5.64
CA ASP A 163 13.72 -10.47 5.33
C ASP A 163 13.49 -11.53 4.25
N HIS A 164 14.50 -12.37 3.99
CA HIS A 164 14.41 -13.40 2.97
C HIS A 164 13.40 -14.52 3.30
N ASP A 165 13.06 -14.68 4.58
CA ASP A 165 12.09 -15.66 5.07
C ASP A 165 10.68 -15.07 5.11
N SER A 166 10.49 -13.87 4.54
CA SER A 166 9.23 -13.10 4.61
C SER A 166 8.82 -12.71 6.04
N MET A 167 9.76 -12.70 6.99
CA MET A 167 9.50 -12.25 8.35
C MET A 167 9.70 -10.75 8.46
N PRO A 168 8.87 -10.04 9.26
CA PRO A 168 9.04 -8.61 9.50
C PRO A 168 10.43 -8.30 10.07
N ARG A 169 11.13 -7.39 9.41
CA ARG A 169 12.49 -6.98 9.73
C ARG A 169 12.50 -6.10 10.97
N VAL A 170 13.39 -6.44 11.91
CA VAL A 170 13.66 -5.63 13.09
C VAL A 170 14.98 -4.88 12.89
N TRP A 171 14.98 -3.57 13.19
CA TRP A 171 16.16 -2.71 13.03
C TRP A 171 17.10 -2.84 14.23
N THR A 172 17.90 -3.92 14.27
CA THR A 172 18.76 -4.24 15.43
C THR A 172 20.12 -3.53 15.42
N GLY A 173 20.51 -2.93 14.29
CA GLY A 173 21.78 -2.19 14.16
C GLY A 173 22.86 -2.90 13.35
N LYS A 174 22.65 -4.18 13.03
CA LYS A 174 23.57 -4.99 12.21
C LYS A 174 23.29 -4.85 10.71
N GLU A 175 22.07 -4.41 10.38
CA GLU A 175 21.56 -4.33 9.03
C GLU A 175 22.05 -3.05 8.34
N ASN A 176 22.51 -3.18 7.09
CA ASN A 176 22.87 -2.04 6.26
C ASN A 176 21.61 -1.45 5.60
N ILE A 177 20.93 -0.53 6.29
CA ILE A 177 19.70 0.12 5.79
C ILE A 177 19.90 0.71 4.39
N ARG A 178 21.08 1.26 4.09
CA ARG A 178 21.40 1.82 2.76
C ARG A 178 21.33 0.78 1.64
N ILE A 179 21.82 -0.44 1.89
CA ILE A 179 21.80 -1.53 0.90
C ILE A 179 20.36 -2.01 0.72
N ILE A 180 19.64 -2.23 1.83
CA ILE A 180 18.24 -2.66 1.81
C ILE A 180 17.35 -1.64 1.08
N THR A 181 17.57 -0.35 1.33
CA THR A 181 16.87 0.74 0.64
C THR A 181 17.16 0.72 -0.86
N LYS A 182 18.42 0.53 -1.26
CA LYS A 182 18.82 0.43 -2.67
C LYS A 182 18.18 -0.78 -3.34
N ASP A 183 18.11 -1.91 -2.66
CA ASP A 183 17.49 -3.14 -3.17
C ASP A 183 15.96 -2.99 -3.30
N ALA A 184 15.30 -2.40 -2.32
CA ALA A 184 13.87 -2.11 -2.36
C ALA A 184 13.52 -1.12 -3.49
N TYR A 185 14.34 -0.08 -3.68
CA TYR A 185 14.21 0.85 -4.82
C TYR A 185 14.47 0.15 -6.16
N SER A 186 15.48 -0.71 -6.26
CA SER A 186 15.75 -1.52 -7.46
C SER A 186 14.58 -2.43 -7.80
N ALA A 187 13.98 -3.12 -6.82
CA ALA A 187 12.82 -3.98 -7.02
C ALA A 187 11.59 -3.18 -7.51
N SER A 188 11.35 -2.00 -6.92
CA SER A 188 10.24 -1.13 -7.31
C SER A 188 10.44 -0.53 -8.72
N LEU A 189 11.70 -0.23 -9.09
CA LEU A 189 12.02 0.27 -10.42
C LEU A 189 11.90 -0.80 -11.52
N LYS A 190 12.19 -2.07 -11.20
CA LYS A 190 11.91 -3.20 -12.12
C LYS A 190 10.43 -3.31 -12.42
N LEU A 191 9.57 -3.19 -11.40
CA LEU A 191 8.13 -3.18 -11.58
C LEU A 191 7.69 -2.02 -12.49
N LEU A 192 8.24 -0.82 -12.30
CA LEU A 192 7.98 0.32 -13.19
C LEU A 192 8.41 0.03 -14.64
N SER A 193 9.56 -0.61 -14.84
CA SER A 193 10.03 -1.03 -16.17
C SER A 193 9.09 -2.02 -16.84
N VAL A 194 8.57 -3.00 -16.08
CA VAL A 194 7.58 -3.97 -16.56
C VAL A 194 6.30 -3.25 -16.99
N MET A 195 5.85 -2.25 -16.22
CA MET A 195 4.63 -1.47 -16.46
C MET A 195 4.76 -0.35 -17.49
N ALA A 196 5.97 -0.06 -17.97
CA ALA A 196 6.18 1.05 -18.90
C ALA A 196 5.67 0.77 -20.32
N ALA A 197 5.71 -0.50 -20.76
CA ALA A 197 5.35 -0.90 -22.11
C ALA A 197 4.85 -2.34 -22.20
N ILE A 198 3.98 -2.58 -23.20
CA ILE A 198 3.39 -3.87 -23.54
C ILE A 198 4.38 -4.70 -24.38
N ARG A 199 4.87 -5.81 -23.82
CA ARG A 199 5.86 -6.69 -24.47
C ARG A 199 5.25 -8.02 -24.94
N LEU A 200 4.19 -7.92 -25.74
CA LEU A 200 3.58 -9.09 -26.39
C LEU A 200 4.39 -9.62 -27.57
N ASN A 201 5.26 -8.80 -28.14
CA ASN A 201 6.20 -9.20 -29.19
C ASN A 201 7.56 -9.48 -28.54
N GLU A 202 8.31 -10.48 -29.02
CA GLU A 202 9.65 -10.85 -28.52
C GLU A 202 10.76 -9.83 -28.84
N LYS A 203 10.40 -8.59 -29.17
CA LYS A 203 11.36 -7.54 -29.48
C LYS A 203 12.00 -7.05 -28.17
N PRO A 204 13.34 -7.02 -28.08
CA PRO A 204 13.99 -6.44 -26.93
C PRO A 204 13.75 -4.94 -26.89
N ASP A 205 13.64 -4.38 -25.69
CA ASP A 205 13.62 -2.93 -25.45
C ASP A 205 14.71 -2.54 -24.45
N LYS A 206 15.05 -1.26 -24.43
CA LYS A 206 16.10 -0.70 -23.57
C LYS A 206 15.53 0.02 -22.35
N ILE A 207 14.24 -0.13 -22.05
CA ILE A 207 13.54 0.65 -21.02
C ILE A 207 14.16 0.45 -19.64
N GLU A 208 14.39 -0.81 -19.24
CA GLU A 208 14.98 -1.12 -17.93
C GLU A 208 16.34 -0.43 -17.78
N ASN A 209 17.22 -0.59 -18.75
CA ASN A 209 18.56 0.00 -18.72
C ASN A 209 18.54 1.53 -18.63
N VAL A 210 17.65 2.18 -19.40
CA VAL A 210 17.47 3.64 -19.37
C VAL A 210 16.94 4.11 -18.02
N LEU A 211 15.95 3.42 -17.45
CA LEU A 211 15.40 3.75 -16.14
C LEU A 211 16.46 3.60 -15.04
N PHE A 212 17.17 2.48 -15.01
CA PHE A 212 18.20 2.23 -14.00
C PHE A 212 19.35 3.24 -14.07
N SER A 213 19.92 3.45 -15.25
CA SER A 213 21.03 4.42 -15.43
C SER A 213 20.62 5.86 -15.11
N SER A 214 19.39 6.26 -15.42
CA SER A 214 18.94 7.65 -15.23
C SER A 214 18.44 7.93 -13.80
N LEU A 215 17.82 6.93 -13.14
CA LEU A 215 17.05 7.15 -11.90
C LEU A 215 17.70 6.58 -10.64
N MET A 216 18.56 5.56 -10.76
CA MET A 216 19.31 5.00 -9.63
C MET A 216 20.67 5.68 -9.45
N ASP A 217 21.45 5.82 -10.53
CA ASP A 217 22.83 6.33 -10.44
C ASP A 217 22.93 7.84 -10.12
N GLY A 218 21.88 8.61 -10.39
CA GLY A 218 21.78 10.02 -9.97
C GLY A 218 21.67 10.23 -8.45
N THR A 219 21.69 9.17 -7.63
CA THR A 219 21.34 9.21 -6.20
C THR A 219 22.56 9.02 -5.26
N VAL A 220 23.79 8.90 -5.78
CA VAL A 220 24.99 8.85 -4.89
C VAL A 220 25.52 10.24 -4.52
N SER A 221 25.09 11.30 -5.20
CA SER A 221 25.41 12.68 -4.83
C SER A 221 24.36 13.24 -3.86
N VAL A 222 24.72 13.25 -2.58
CA VAL A 222 24.28 14.23 -1.57
C VAL A 222 24.11 15.60 -2.22
N PRO A 223 23.10 16.43 -1.88
CA PRO A 223 22.96 17.77 -2.44
C PRO A 223 24.08 18.66 -1.90
N LEU A 224 25.24 18.60 -2.55
CA LEU A 224 26.33 19.52 -2.30
C LEU A 224 26.76 20.10 -3.65
N SER A 225 26.46 21.39 -3.78
CA SER A 225 27.00 22.34 -4.75
C SER A 225 26.79 22.04 -6.24
N GLN A 226 26.12 22.99 -6.89
CA GLN A 226 26.26 23.26 -8.32
C GLN A 226 27.74 23.19 -8.71
N ASP A 227 28.14 22.17 -9.44
CA ASP A 227 29.20 22.39 -10.41
C ASP A 227 29.01 21.59 -11.69
N LYS A 228 29.23 22.33 -12.76
CA LYS A 228 28.72 22.14 -14.10
C LYS A 228 29.62 21.15 -14.84
N LYS A 229 29.15 19.93 -15.11
CA LYS A 229 29.76 19.09 -16.16
C LYS A 229 28.96 19.22 -17.45
N MET A 230 29.42 20.16 -18.27
CA MET A 230 29.01 20.41 -19.64
C MET A 230 29.35 19.18 -20.50
N GLY A 231 28.30 18.50 -20.93
CA GLY A 231 28.33 17.28 -21.73
C GLY A 231 26.94 16.64 -21.71
N ALA A 232 25.90 17.47 -21.88
CA ALA A 232 24.52 17.04 -21.76
C ALA A 232 24.15 16.22 -22.99
N SER A 233 24.38 14.91 -22.93
CA SER A 233 23.56 13.98 -23.71
C SER A 233 22.09 14.32 -23.42
N PRO A 234 21.21 14.38 -24.44
CA PRO A 234 19.80 14.66 -24.21
C PRO A 234 19.27 13.71 -23.13
N ASP A 235 18.56 14.26 -22.13
CA ASP A 235 17.95 13.47 -21.06
C ASP A 235 17.02 12.43 -21.69
N PRO A 236 17.35 11.12 -21.65
CA PRO A 236 16.57 10.09 -22.33
C PRO A 236 15.15 9.98 -21.77
N LEU A 237 14.92 10.49 -20.55
CA LEU A 237 13.60 10.54 -19.91
C LEU A 237 12.82 11.83 -20.20
N ALA A 238 13.39 12.79 -20.93
CA ALA A 238 12.67 13.99 -21.40
C ALA A 238 11.86 13.74 -22.68
N SER A 239 12.01 12.56 -23.30
CA SER A 239 11.24 12.17 -24.48
C SER A 239 9.80 11.79 -24.13
N SER A 240 8.85 12.12 -25.01
CA SER A 240 7.45 11.70 -24.89
C SER A 240 7.24 10.23 -25.30
N THR A 241 8.20 9.63 -26.00
CA THR A 241 8.14 8.25 -26.52
C THR A 241 9.40 7.46 -26.19
N TRP A 242 9.25 6.16 -25.99
CA TRP A 242 10.37 5.23 -25.83
C TRP A 242 11.02 4.92 -27.18
N GLU A 243 12.34 4.89 -27.20
CA GLU A 243 13.10 4.38 -28.36
C GLU A 243 12.75 2.89 -28.57
N GLU A 244 12.51 2.48 -29.82
CA GLU A 244 12.16 1.09 -30.21
C GLU A 244 10.78 0.56 -29.75
N VAL A 245 9.97 1.35 -29.03
CA VAL A 245 8.60 0.94 -28.63
C VAL A 245 7.53 1.79 -29.33
N PRO A 246 6.62 1.17 -30.09
CA PRO A 246 5.53 1.89 -30.75
C PRO A 246 4.58 2.60 -29.75
N PRO A 247 3.97 3.74 -30.11
CA PRO A 247 3.07 4.48 -29.22
C PRO A 247 1.87 3.66 -28.72
N ASN A 248 1.33 2.73 -29.54
CA ASN A 248 0.21 1.87 -29.14
C ASN A 248 0.59 0.83 -28.07
N LYS A 249 1.89 0.53 -27.90
CA LYS A 249 2.40 -0.38 -26.87
C LYS A 249 2.98 0.36 -25.66
N THR A 250 3.03 1.69 -25.69
CA THR A 250 3.49 2.50 -24.56
C THR A 250 2.37 2.63 -23.52
N LEU A 251 2.64 2.24 -22.28
CA LEU A 251 1.71 2.37 -21.15
C LEU A 251 2.02 3.63 -20.32
N ILE A 252 3.31 3.82 -20.01
CA ILE A 252 3.82 4.94 -19.23
C ILE A 252 4.95 5.58 -20.03
N THR A 253 4.83 6.88 -20.28
CA THR A 253 5.86 7.62 -21.04
C THR A 253 7.13 7.83 -20.20
N PRO A 254 8.30 8.06 -20.82
CA PRO A 254 9.55 8.31 -20.09
C PRO A 254 9.44 9.48 -19.09
N VAL A 255 8.76 10.57 -19.48
CA VAL A 255 8.52 11.73 -18.61
C VAL A 255 7.64 11.35 -17.41
N GLN A 256 6.60 10.54 -17.63
CA GLN A 256 5.75 10.04 -16.55
C GLN A 256 6.51 9.10 -15.61
N CYS A 257 7.39 8.23 -16.13
CA CYS A 257 8.25 7.40 -15.28
C CYS A 257 9.13 8.26 -14.36
N LYS A 258 9.68 9.37 -14.86
CA LYS A 258 10.48 10.31 -14.07
C LYS A 258 9.66 11.00 -12.99
N SER A 259 8.44 11.45 -13.29
CA SER A 259 7.57 12.07 -12.28
C SER A 259 7.08 11.06 -11.24
N LEU A 260 6.65 9.86 -11.67
CA LEU A 260 6.24 8.76 -10.80
C LEU A 260 7.37 8.36 -9.85
N TRP A 261 8.60 8.25 -10.36
CA TRP A 261 9.76 7.94 -9.53
C TRP A 261 10.04 8.99 -8.46
N ARG A 262 9.93 10.29 -8.80
CA ARG A 262 10.08 11.37 -7.82
C ARG A 262 9.01 11.33 -6.75
N GLN A 263 7.75 11.14 -7.14
CA GLN A 263 6.63 11.02 -6.21
C GLN A 263 6.81 9.81 -5.29
N PHE A 264 7.14 8.66 -5.87
CA PHE A 264 7.42 7.43 -5.14
C PHE A 264 8.54 7.61 -4.10
N LYS A 265 9.67 8.24 -4.46
CA LYS A 265 10.74 8.54 -3.50
C LYS A 265 10.25 9.43 -2.36
N ALA A 266 9.55 10.51 -2.67
CA ALA A 266 9.04 11.42 -1.65
C ALA A 266 8.08 10.71 -0.67
N GLU A 267 7.22 9.83 -1.16
CA GLU A 267 6.27 9.07 -0.33
C GLU A 267 6.93 7.94 0.48
N THR A 268 8.09 7.43 0.07
CA THR A 268 8.81 6.34 0.76
C THR A 268 9.98 6.83 1.62
N GLU A 269 10.41 8.07 1.45
CA GLU A 269 11.49 8.69 2.23
C GLU A 269 11.22 8.68 3.73
N TYR A 270 9.97 8.89 4.13
CA TYR A 270 9.60 8.84 5.55
C TYR A 270 9.80 7.42 6.13
N ILE A 271 9.55 6.36 5.35
CA ILE A 271 9.70 4.95 5.78
C ILE A 271 11.18 4.67 6.05
N VAL A 272 12.05 5.10 5.14
CA VAL A 272 13.51 4.96 5.29
C VAL A 272 14.01 5.77 6.49
N THR A 273 13.52 7.00 6.65
CA THR A 273 13.89 7.87 7.78
C THR A 273 13.46 7.27 9.11
N GLN A 274 12.25 6.70 9.17
CA GLN A 274 11.74 6.00 10.34
C GLN A 274 12.62 4.79 10.70
N ALA A 275 13.00 3.97 9.72
CA ALA A 275 13.92 2.85 9.95
C ALA A 275 15.28 3.28 10.50
N ILE A 276 15.86 4.36 9.97
CA ILE A 276 17.12 4.93 10.48
C ILE A 276 16.95 5.43 11.92
N SER A 277 15.87 6.14 12.20
CA SER A 277 15.58 6.63 13.56
C SER A 277 15.37 5.49 14.55
N ALA A 278 14.70 4.40 14.14
CA ALA A 278 14.49 3.21 14.95
C ALA A 278 15.81 2.48 15.23
N GLN A 279 16.69 2.38 14.23
CA GLN A 279 18.03 1.80 14.39
C GLN A 279 18.90 2.61 15.34
N GLU A 280 18.89 3.95 15.21
CA GLU A 280 19.65 4.85 16.08
C GLU A 280 19.11 4.82 17.51
N ALA A 281 17.78 4.78 17.69
CA ALA A 281 17.16 4.61 19.02
C ALA A 281 17.55 3.26 19.65
N HIS A 282 17.56 2.17 18.87
CA HIS A 282 18.01 0.86 19.35
C HIS A 282 19.48 0.90 19.80
N LYS A 283 20.36 1.52 19.01
CA LYS A 283 21.78 1.71 19.34
C LYS A 283 22.01 2.61 20.57
N GLN A 284 21.20 3.65 20.74
CA GLN A 284 21.24 4.50 21.93
C GLN A 284 20.75 3.75 23.17
N SER A 285 19.69 2.95 23.04
CA SER A 285 19.17 2.13 24.13
C SER A 285 20.18 1.08 24.61
N SER A 286 20.97 0.48 23.71
CA SER A 286 22.05 -0.44 24.11
C SER A 286 23.17 0.25 24.87
N ASN A 287 23.36 1.56 24.66
CA ASN A 287 24.36 2.37 25.35
C ASN A 287 23.81 3.03 26.62
N TRP A 288 22.52 2.88 26.92
CA TRP A 288 21.92 3.38 28.16
C TRP A 288 22.30 2.47 29.33
N LEU A 289 23.59 2.46 29.65
CA LEU A 289 24.04 1.99 30.95
C LEU A 289 23.54 3.00 32.01
N PRO A 290 23.14 2.54 33.20
CA PRO A 290 22.88 3.44 34.32
C PRO A 290 24.11 4.33 34.51
N PRO A 291 23.95 5.63 34.85
CA PRO A 291 25.09 6.48 35.15
C PRO A 291 26.05 5.80 36.13
N PRO A 292 27.38 6.02 36.06
CA PRO A 292 28.34 5.32 36.92
C PRO A 292 28.01 5.41 38.42
N TRP A 293 27.46 6.54 38.88
CA TRP A 293 26.99 6.69 40.27
C TRP A 293 25.83 5.75 40.61
N ALA A 294 24.93 5.47 39.67
CA ALA A 294 23.80 4.55 39.86
C ALA A 294 24.29 3.10 39.90
N ILE A 295 25.31 2.77 39.11
CA ILE A 295 25.98 1.46 39.18
C ILE A 295 26.62 1.26 40.56
N VAL A 296 27.38 2.25 41.06
CA VAL A 296 27.98 2.20 42.40
C VAL A 296 26.91 2.12 43.48
N ALA A 297 25.84 2.91 43.38
CA ALA A 297 24.73 2.86 44.33
C ALA A 297 24.03 1.48 44.34
N MET A 298 23.81 0.87 43.18
CA MET A 298 23.24 -0.48 43.09
C MET A 298 24.15 -1.55 43.69
N VAL A 299 25.48 -1.42 43.57
CA VAL A 299 26.46 -2.36 44.16
C VAL A 299 26.50 -2.21 45.69
N VAL A 300 26.42 -0.98 46.21
CA VAL A 300 26.52 -0.72 47.67
C VAL A 300 25.21 -1.01 48.40
N LEU A 301 24.05 -0.62 47.84
CA LEU A 301 22.74 -0.79 48.50
C LEU A 301 22.10 -2.15 48.19
N GLY A 302 22.49 -2.80 47.08
CA GLY A 302 21.76 -3.94 46.52
C GLY A 302 20.54 -3.52 45.69
N PHE A 303 20.23 -4.28 44.65
CA PHE A 303 19.19 -3.94 43.65
C PHE A 303 17.79 -3.80 44.26
N ASN A 304 17.43 -4.65 45.22
CA ASN A 304 16.12 -4.63 45.88
C ASN A 304 15.92 -3.36 46.72
N GLU A 305 16.94 -2.94 47.47
CA GLU A 305 16.90 -1.76 48.34
C GLU A 305 16.91 -0.46 47.52
N PHE A 306 17.69 -0.43 46.44
CA PHE A 306 17.72 0.71 45.51
C PHE A 306 16.37 0.90 44.80
N MET A 307 15.71 -0.18 44.37
CA MET A 307 14.37 -0.11 43.79
C MET A 307 13.31 0.34 44.81
N LEU A 308 13.45 -0.06 46.09
CA LEU A 308 12.59 0.39 47.18
C LEU A 308 12.78 1.89 47.47
N LEU A 309 14.02 2.38 47.41
CA LEU A 309 14.34 3.81 47.53
C LEU A 309 13.73 4.62 46.39
N LEU A 310 13.81 4.15 45.14
CA LEU A 310 13.25 4.85 43.97
C LEU A 310 11.72 4.83 43.91
N LYS A 311 11.09 3.72 44.30
CA LYS A 311 9.62 3.59 44.27
C LYS A 311 8.93 4.35 45.39
N ASN A 312 9.63 4.64 46.48
CA ASN A 312 9.03 5.25 47.65
C ASN A 312 9.49 6.71 47.81
N PRO A 313 8.63 7.69 47.47
CA PRO A 313 9.01 9.10 47.44
C PRO A 313 9.42 9.65 48.82
N LEU A 314 9.01 9.00 49.92
CA LEU A 314 9.35 9.44 51.27
C LEU A 314 10.83 9.22 51.61
N TYR A 315 11.43 8.10 51.21
CA TYR A 315 12.85 7.84 51.47
C TYR A 315 13.76 8.81 50.70
N LEU A 316 13.37 9.17 49.48
CA LEU A 316 14.08 10.20 48.70
C LEU A 316 14.01 11.57 49.38
N MET A 317 12.85 11.94 49.92
CA MET A 317 12.69 13.19 50.68
C MET A 317 13.55 13.19 51.94
N VAL A 318 13.57 12.10 52.70
CA VAL A 318 14.42 11.97 53.91
C VAL A 318 15.90 12.06 53.55
N PHE A 319 16.35 11.36 52.51
CA PHE A 319 17.75 11.41 52.05
C PHE A 319 18.13 12.82 51.57
N PHE A 320 17.23 13.51 50.86
CA PHE A 320 17.42 14.89 50.42
C PHE A 320 17.56 15.86 51.60
N ILE A 321 16.72 15.70 52.63
CA ILE A 321 16.80 16.50 53.86
C ILE A 321 18.13 16.24 54.57
N ILE A 322 18.54 14.97 54.73
CA ILE A 322 19.83 14.61 55.34
C ILE A 322 21.00 15.20 54.55
N PHE A 323 20.94 15.17 53.21
CA PHE A 323 21.96 15.78 52.35
C PHE A 323 22.03 17.29 52.54
N LEU A 324 20.89 17.98 52.59
CA LEU A 324 20.84 19.43 52.86
C LEU A 324 21.40 19.77 54.24
N LEU A 325 21.06 19.00 55.29
CA LEU A 325 21.63 19.19 56.62
C LEU A 325 23.14 18.93 56.63
N SER A 326 23.60 17.84 55.99
CA SER A 326 25.02 17.51 55.89
C SER A 326 25.80 18.59 55.14
N LYS A 327 25.22 19.15 54.07
CA LYS A 327 25.81 20.26 53.30
C LYS A 327 25.80 21.57 54.08
N ALA A 328 24.74 21.84 54.85
CA ALA A 328 24.69 23.01 55.73
C ALA A 328 25.73 22.91 56.85
N LEU A 329 25.88 21.72 57.44
CA LEU A 329 26.94 21.43 58.42
C LEU A 329 28.33 21.54 57.79
N TRP A 330 28.55 21.03 56.58
CA TRP A 330 29.82 21.16 55.85
C TRP A 330 30.18 22.62 55.53
N VAL A 331 29.19 23.48 55.29
CA VAL A 331 29.42 24.91 55.01
C VAL A 331 29.62 25.70 56.31
N GLN A 332 28.94 25.34 57.39
CA GLN A 332 29.07 26.00 58.70
C GLN A 332 30.33 25.57 59.46
N MET A 333 30.72 24.32 59.30
CA MET A 333 31.93 23.75 59.86
C MET A 333 33.00 23.99 58.79
N ASP A 334 33.80 25.04 58.94
CA ASP A 334 34.83 25.44 57.97
C ASP A 334 35.98 24.42 57.96
N LEU A 335 35.73 23.20 57.47
CA LEU A 335 36.62 22.03 57.62
C LEU A 335 38.03 22.31 57.10
N THR A 336 38.17 23.15 56.07
CA THR A 336 39.48 23.47 55.49
C THR A 336 40.39 24.26 56.45
N GLY A 337 39.82 24.98 57.42
CA GLY A 337 40.57 25.75 58.41
C GLY A 337 41.07 24.94 59.61
N GLU A 338 40.33 23.93 60.06
CA GLU A 338 40.64 23.22 61.32
C GLU A 338 41.46 21.93 61.15
N PHE A 339 41.55 21.34 59.95
CA PHE A 339 42.45 20.19 59.71
C PHE A 339 43.94 20.54 59.70
N HIS A 340 44.30 21.82 59.86
CA HIS A 340 45.71 22.20 60.06
C HIS A 340 46.25 21.81 61.46
N ASN A 341 45.38 21.55 62.45
CA ASN A 341 45.77 21.28 63.84
C ASN A 341 45.65 19.81 64.28
N GLY A 342 45.69 18.86 63.33
CA GLY A 342 45.86 17.43 63.60
C GLY A 342 44.56 16.63 63.80
N ASN A 343 44.54 15.43 63.22
CA ASN A 343 43.34 14.61 63.00
C ASN A 343 42.61 14.15 64.29
N LEU A 344 43.28 14.11 65.45
CA LEU A 344 42.67 13.67 66.71
C LEU A 344 41.92 14.80 67.45
N ALA A 345 42.41 16.05 67.34
CA ALA A 345 41.78 17.21 67.96
C ALA A 345 40.50 17.62 67.23
N GLY A 346 40.49 17.48 65.90
CA GLY A 346 39.30 17.71 65.06
C GLY A 346 38.15 16.78 65.44
N LEU A 347 38.38 15.46 65.55
CA LEU A 347 37.31 14.48 65.85
C LEU A 347 36.64 14.71 67.22
N LEU A 348 37.40 15.11 68.24
CA LEU A 348 36.84 15.42 69.57
C LEU A 348 36.07 16.75 69.59
N ALA A 349 36.59 17.79 68.93
CA ALA A 349 35.91 19.09 68.82
C ALA A 349 34.57 18.97 68.08
N ILE A 350 34.55 18.18 67.00
CA ILE A 350 33.36 17.90 66.20
C ILE A 350 32.27 17.23 67.05
N SER A 351 32.63 16.23 67.89
CA SER A 351 31.65 15.55 68.75
C SER A 351 30.98 16.48 69.77
N SER A 352 31.73 17.43 70.33
CA SER A 352 31.25 18.34 71.38
C SER A 352 30.33 19.44 70.86
N ARG A 353 30.46 19.80 69.58
CA ARG A 353 29.73 20.91 68.93
C ARG A 353 28.57 20.44 68.05
N PHE A 354 28.52 19.15 67.72
CA PHE A 354 27.48 18.56 66.88
C PHE A 354 26.09 18.65 67.51
N LEU A 355 25.94 18.17 68.75
CA LEU A 355 24.67 18.18 69.49
C LEU A 355 24.06 19.59 69.64
N PRO A 356 24.78 20.61 70.14
CA PRO A 356 24.20 21.95 70.31
C PRO A 356 23.85 22.63 68.97
N THR A 357 24.58 22.33 67.89
CA THR A 357 24.32 22.91 66.56
C THR A 357 23.09 22.28 65.90
N VAL A 358 22.94 20.95 65.99
CA VAL A 358 21.74 20.24 65.51
C VAL A 358 20.50 20.70 66.27
N MET A 359 20.61 20.90 67.59
CA MET A 359 19.49 21.39 68.41
C MET A 359 19.09 22.83 68.04
N ASN A 360 20.07 23.71 67.77
CA ASN A 360 19.80 25.06 67.29
C ASN A 360 19.18 25.08 65.89
N LEU A 361 19.60 24.19 64.97
CA LEU A 361 19.02 24.12 63.64
C LEU A 361 17.58 23.59 63.67
N LEU A 362 17.31 22.54 64.47
CA LEU A 362 15.96 22.01 64.68
C LEU A 362 15.05 23.03 65.35
N ARG A 363 15.57 23.79 66.31
CA ARG A 363 14.82 24.86 66.97
C ARG A 363 14.48 26.00 66.00
N ARG A 364 15.44 26.40 65.16
CA ARG A 364 15.23 27.44 64.15
C ARG A 364 14.26 27.00 63.04
N LEU A 365 14.30 25.72 62.66
CA LEU A 365 13.36 25.12 61.71
C LEU A 365 11.96 24.95 62.31
N ALA A 366 11.85 24.63 63.60
CA ALA A 366 10.58 24.57 64.30
C ALA A 366 9.95 25.96 64.49
N GLU A 367 10.78 26.98 64.76
CA GLU A 367 10.36 28.39 64.86
C GLU A 367 9.91 28.96 63.50
N GLU A 368 10.56 28.59 62.40
CA GLU A 368 10.14 29.02 61.04
C GLU A 368 8.88 28.28 60.55
N ALA A 369 8.65 27.04 61.01
CA ALA A 369 7.45 26.25 60.67
C ALA A 369 6.21 26.63 61.52
N GLN A 370 6.40 27.30 62.67
CA GLN A 370 5.33 27.80 63.55
C GLN A 370 5.25 29.34 63.55
N GLY A 371 5.13 29.92 62.36
CA GLY A 371 4.38 31.17 62.16
C GLY A 371 5.12 32.46 62.52
N ASN A 372 5.24 33.32 61.51
CA ASN A 372 5.38 34.75 61.72
C ASN A 372 4.09 35.47 61.22
N PRO A 373 3.38 36.23 62.07
CA PRO A 373 2.38 37.19 61.62
C PRO A 373 3.08 38.42 61.01
N THR A 374 2.49 38.93 59.95
CA THR A 374 2.82 40.16 59.23
C THR A 374 2.91 41.40 60.14
N PRO A 375 3.89 42.29 59.93
CA PRO A 375 3.76 43.71 60.31
C PRO A 375 3.30 44.58 59.13
N GLN A 376 2.37 45.47 59.44
CA GLN A 376 1.75 46.49 58.60
C GLN A 376 2.71 47.63 58.16
N PRO A 377 2.32 48.46 57.16
CA PRO A 377 3.23 49.26 56.33
C PRO A 377 3.51 50.67 56.88
N PRO A 378 4.65 51.31 56.54
CA PRO A 378 4.90 52.72 56.86
C PRO A 378 4.24 53.68 55.85
N ARG A 379 3.69 54.78 56.37
CA ARG A 379 3.21 55.96 55.60
C ARG A 379 4.39 56.77 55.02
N PRO A 380 4.19 57.50 53.90
CA PRO A 380 5.28 58.09 53.10
C PRO A 380 5.52 59.58 53.39
N PRO A 381 6.71 60.14 53.05
CA PRO A 381 6.92 61.59 52.89
C PRO A 381 6.77 62.04 51.42
N PRO A 382 6.66 63.37 51.16
CA PRO A 382 5.97 63.90 49.99
C PRO A 382 6.85 64.17 48.76
N HIS A 383 6.17 64.03 47.61
CA HIS A 383 6.36 64.54 46.26
C HIS A 383 7.53 65.50 45.93
N LEU A 384 8.21 65.18 44.81
CA LEU A 384 8.31 66.08 43.67
C LEU A 384 8.27 65.29 42.35
N ALA A 385 7.59 65.87 41.37
CA ALA A 385 7.03 65.25 40.18
C ALA A 385 8.03 65.07 39.02
N TYR A 386 7.76 64.14 38.09
CA TYR A 386 7.33 64.47 36.72
C TYR A 386 6.90 63.20 35.94
N GLN A 387 5.62 63.22 35.50
CA GLN A 387 5.01 62.78 34.21
C GLN A 387 5.55 61.55 33.45
N SER A 388 4.77 60.72 32.76
CA SER A 388 3.31 60.53 32.55
C SER A 388 3.14 59.28 31.65
N SER A 389 2.17 58.42 31.99
CA SER A 389 1.11 57.75 31.17
C SER A 389 1.41 57.28 29.73
N ARG A 390 0.79 56.27 29.11
CA ARG A 390 -0.24 55.21 29.35
C ARG A 390 -0.24 54.41 28.03
N HIS A 391 -0.61 53.13 27.97
CA HIS A 391 -1.95 52.63 27.59
C HIS A 391 -1.89 51.10 27.73
N HIS A 392 -2.72 50.44 28.55
CA HIS A 392 -4.14 50.10 28.45
C HIS A 392 -4.43 48.72 27.80
N THR A 393 -5.05 47.89 28.62
CA THR A 393 -5.69 46.57 28.47
C THR A 393 -6.84 46.51 27.46
N GLN A 394 -7.07 45.32 26.88
CA GLN A 394 -8.35 44.61 26.60
C GLN A 394 -8.11 43.57 25.48
N GLN A 395 -8.70 42.37 25.37
CA GLN A 395 -9.69 41.59 26.13
C GLN A 395 -9.84 40.21 25.45
N SER A 396 -10.26 39.19 26.23
CA SER A 396 -11.15 38.03 25.89
C SER A 396 -10.80 36.93 24.84
N ASN A 397 -10.50 35.72 25.35
CA ASN A 397 -11.18 34.38 25.24
C ASN A 397 -12.48 34.24 24.39
N PRO A 398 -13.04 33.02 24.04
CA PRO A 398 -12.86 31.67 24.63
C PRO A 398 -12.95 30.40 23.70
N ALA A 399 -12.62 29.23 24.31
CA ALA A 399 -13.19 27.86 24.23
C ALA A 399 -13.33 27.07 22.91
N PHE A 400 -12.89 25.79 22.91
CA PHE A 400 -13.76 24.59 22.97
C PHE A 400 -12.98 23.29 23.23
N SER A 401 -13.65 22.38 23.94
CA SER A 401 -13.33 21.06 24.51
C SER A 401 -13.22 19.90 23.52
N LEU A 402 -12.57 18.78 23.90
CA LEU A 402 -13.13 17.40 23.95
C LEU A 402 -12.05 16.30 24.18
N PHE A 403 -12.23 15.51 25.24
CA PHE A 403 -11.83 14.09 25.39
C PHE A 403 -13.08 13.24 25.04
N PRO A 404 -13.05 11.92 24.68
CA PRO A 404 -12.35 10.85 25.44
C PRO A 404 -11.86 9.57 24.69
N ASP A 405 -11.09 8.78 25.45
CA ASP A 405 -10.82 7.33 25.50
C ASP A 405 -11.18 6.35 24.35
N SER A 406 -10.25 5.45 24.03
CA SER A 406 -10.41 4.01 24.32
C SER A 406 -9.18 3.15 23.96
N SER A 407 -8.96 2.14 24.78
CA SER A 407 -7.93 1.10 24.72
C SER A 407 -8.48 -0.16 24.03
N VAL A 408 -7.67 -0.88 23.24
CA VAL A 408 -7.87 -2.33 23.01
C VAL A 408 -6.51 -3.02 22.84
N SER A 409 -6.24 -3.95 23.75
CA SER A 409 -5.27 -5.03 23.67
C SER A 409 -6.00 -6.33 23.30
N SER A 410 -5.31 -7.22 22.60
CA SER A 410 -5.83 -8.49 22.08
C SER A 410 -5.57 -9.69 23.00
N ASN A 411 -6.45 -10.68 22.84
CA ASN A 411 -6.23 -12.14 22.86
C ASN A 411 -6.62 -13.03 24.08
N ILE A 412 -7.43 -14.04 23.69
CA ILE A 412 -7.59 -15.44 24.16
C ILE A 412 -8.69 -15.74 25.21
N SER A 413 -9.74 -16.46 24.78
CA SER A 413 -10.05 -17.82 25.26
C SER A 413 -11.13 -18.50 24.39
N SER A 414 -11.10 -19.82 24.44
CA SER A 414 -11.63 -20.88 23.58
C SER A 414 -13.05 -21.38 23.91
N SER A 415 -13.67 -22.01 22.89
CA SER A 415 -14.51 -23.22 22.89
C SER A 415 -15.81 -23.27 23.72
N ASP A 416 -16.96 -23.42 23.05
CA ASP A 416 -17.73 -24.68 22.93
C ASP A 416 -19.22 -24.43 22.58
N GLY A 417 -19.81 -25.34 21.80
CA GLY A 417 -21.25 -25.63 21.79
C GLY A 417 -22.12 -25.00 20.70
N GLY A 418 -22.66 -25.84 19.81
CA GLY A 418 -23.99 -25.60 19.20
C GLY A 418 -24.11 -25.91 17.72
N ILE A 419 -24.30 -27.19 17.39
CA ILE A 419 -24.77 -27.67 16.08
C ILE A 419 -26.24 -27.28 15.91
N GLU A 420 -26.60 -26.63 14.80
CA GLU A 420 -27.95 -26.77 14.24
C GLU A 420 -27.91 -26.64 12.71
N HIS A 421 -28.13 -27.78 12.06
CA HIS A 421 -28.40 -27.90 10.63
C HIS A 421 -29.86 -27.53 10.35
N SER A 422 -30.12 -26.80 9.27
CA SER A 422 -31.38 -26.89 8.52
C SER A 422 -31.20 -26.34 7.10
N GLU A 423 -31.27 -27.24 6.14
CA GLU A 423 -31.49 -26.98 4.71
C GLU A 423 -32.76 -27.77 4.27
N PRO A 424 -33.32 -27.57 3.07
CA PRO A 424 -34.68 -27.08 2.90
C PRO A 424 -35.66 -28.13 2.34
N GLN A 425 -36.97 -27.86 2.36
CA GLN A 425 -37.95 -28.62 1.58
C GLN A 425 -38.84 -27.72 0.69
N PRO A 426 -39.34 -28.26 -0.44
CA PRO A 426 -39.83 -27.50 -1.59
C PRO A 426 -41.34 -27.30 -1.55
N ASP A 427 -41.80 -26.18 -2.10
CA ASP A 427 -43.22 -25.96 -2.39
C ASP A 427 -43.50 -26.12 -3.88
N THR A 428 -44.32 -27.13 -4.18
CA THR A 428 -44.95 -27.35 -5.47
C THR A 428 -46.44 -27.04 -5.31
N LYS A 429 -46.98 -26.03 -6.01
CA LYS A 429 -48.39 -26.06 -6.45
C LYS A 429 -48.68 -24.99 -7.51
N ALA A 430 -49.07 -25.49 -8.67
CA ALA A 430 -49.81 -24.78 -9.70
C ALA A 430 -51.22 -24.38 -9.22
N LYS A 431 -51.73 -23.23 -9.68
CA LYS A 431 -53.15 -23.06 -9.99
C LYS A 431 -53.41 -21.94 -11.00
N TYR A 432 -54.28 -22.29 -11.94
CA TYR A 432 -54.92 -21.55 -13.03
C TYR A 432 -55.93 -20.47 -12.56
N LYS A 433 -56.32 -19.61 -13.52
CA LYS A 433 -57.39 -18.57 -13.59
C LYS A 433 -56.97 -17.18 -13.08
N SER A 434 -57.22 -16.07 -13.79
CA SER A 434 -58.13 -15.76 -14.91
C SER A 434 -57.52 -14.72 -15.84
#